data_AF-A0A1W1X090-F1
#
_entry.id   AF-A0A1W1X090-F1
#
_cell.length_a   1.000
_cell.length_b   1.000
_cell.length_c   1.000
_cell.angle_alpha   90.00
_cell.angle_beta   90.00
_cell.angle_gamma   90.00
#
_symmetry.space_group_name_H-M   'P 1'
#
loop_
_entity.id
_entity.type
_entity.pdbx_description
1 polymer ?
#
loop_
_entity_poly.entity_id
_entity_poly.type
_entity_poly.pdbx_seq_one_letter_code
_entity_poly.pdbx_strand_id
1 'polypeptide(L)'
;MDEKNDKQLRIVGFLCNWCSYGGADTAGVCRFKQPPLLRIIRIPCTGRMDPLFVVKALAQGADGVLVSGCHPKDCHYAVGNFYARRRLELVKRFLPFVGLDPRRFHYTWVSASEGQRWQQVVSEFSAVIQELGPNPGFGQDAVTENAPQAVSSQGGAGDTERCISPRSL
;
A
#
# COMPACT_ATOMS: atom_id res chain seq x y z
N MET A 1 -16.30 -17.13 -17.47
CA MET A 1 -14.85 -17.38 -17.46
C MET A 1 -14.23 -16.15 -16.84
N ASP A 2 -14.02 -16.18 -15.53
CA ASP A 2 -13.50 -15.02 -14.80
C ASP A 2 -12.05 -14.80 -15.23
N GLU A 3 -11.83 -13.67 -15.89
CA GLU A 3 -10.53 -13.18 -16.30
C GLU A 3 -9.76 -12.75 -15.03
N LYS A 4 -9.21 -13.73 -14.30
CA LYS A 4 -8.20 -13.48 -13.28
C LYS A 4 -6.95 -13.00 -13.99
N ASN A 5 -6.92 -11.70 -14.29
CA ASN A 5 -5.72 -10.97 -14.67
C ASN A 5 -4.62 -11.41 -13.69
N ASP A 6 -3.49 -11.86 -14.23
CA ASP A 6 -2.36 -12.44 -13.49
C ASP A 6 -1.64 -11.32 -12.71
N LYS A 7 -2.38 -10.73 -11.77
CA LYS A 7 -2.05 -9.48 -11.11
C LYS A 7 -0.97 -9.79 -10.10
N GLN A 8 0.24 -9.37 -10.42
CA GLN A 8 1.38 -9.50 -9.53
C GLN A 8 1.04 -8.87 -8.17
N LEU A 9 1.21 -9.66 -7.09
CA LEU A 9 0.96 -9.21 -5.73
C LEU A 9 1.88 -8.04 -5.36
N ARG A 10 1.36 -7.07 -4.63
CA ARG A 10 2.05 -5.83 -4.27
C ARG A 10 1.99 -5.61 -2.77
N ILE A 11 3.18 -5.50 -2.18
CA ILE A 11 3.34 -5.15 -0.77
C ILE A 11 3.89 -3.75 -0.68
N VAL A 12 3.29 -2.91 0.15
CA VAL A 12 3.80 -1.55 0.45
C VAL A 12 4.49 -1.57 1.80
N GLY A 13 5.75 -1.14 1.85
CA GLY A 13 6.57 -1.07 3.05
C GLY A 13 6.81 0.37 3.49
N PHE A 14 6.49 0.74 4.73
CA PHE A 14 6.90 2.02 5.31
C PHE A 14 8.06 1.80 6.28
N LEU A 15 9.22 2.37 5.98
CA LEU A 15 10.46 2.14 6.73
C LEU A 15 10.98 3.44 7.33
N CYS A 16 11.37 3.40 8.61
CA CYS A 16 12.08 4.53 9.19
C CYS A 16 13.45 4.70 8.54
N ASN A 17 13.84 5.95 8.31
CA ASN A 17 15.10 6.31 7.68
C ASN A 17 16.33 5.81 8.45
N TRP A 18 16.28 5.86 9.78
CA TRP A 18 17.46 5.68 10.63
C TRP A 18 17.84 4.22 10.89
N CYS A 19 16.86 3.33 10.98
CA CYS A 19 17.11 1.93 11.35
C CYS A 19 16.69 1.00 10.23
N SER A 20 15.39 0.85 10.00
CA SER A 20 14.88 -0.20 9.11
C SER A 20 15.22 0.02 7.65
N TYR A 21 15.29 1.27 7.19
CA TYR A 21 15.79 1.58 5.85
C TYR A 21 17.28 1.17 5.72
N GLY A 22 18.10 1.49 6.73
CA GLY A 22 19.48 0.99 6.81
C GLY A 22 19.57 -0.53 6.89
N GLY A 23 18.63 -1.20 7.56
CA GLY A 23 18.55 -2.67 7.59
C GLY A 23 18.25 -3.26 6.22
N ALA A 24 17.37 -2.62 5.44
CA ALA A 24 17.11 -2.98 4.06
C ALA A 24 18.33 -2.74 3.15
N ASP A 25 19.03 -1.63 3.34
CA ASP A 25 20.28 -1.33 2.63
C ASP A 25 21.37 -2.38 2.95
N THR A 26 21.53 -2.72 4.23
CA THR A 26 22.45 -3.77 4.68
C THR A 26 22.11 -5.11 4.06
N ALA A 27 20.82 -5.47 3.96
CA ALA A 27 20.40 -6.69 3.26
C ALA A 27 20.82 -6.68 1.78
N GLY A 28 20.74 -5.52 1.12
CA GLY A 28 21.23 -5.33 -0.25
C GLY A 28 22.75 -5.48 -0.37
N VAL A 29 23.51 -4.82 0.51
CA VAL A 29 24.98 -4.91 0.57
C VAL A 29 25.46 -6.35 0.81
N CYS A 30 24.80 -7.06 1.73
CA CYS A 30 25.08 -8.46 2.03
C CYS A 30 24.51 -9.44 0.98
N ARG A 31 23.83 -8.95 -0.06
CA ARG A 31 23.23 -9.75 -1.15
C ARG A 31 22.23 -10.80 -0.65
N PHE A 32 21.52 -10.50 0.43
CA PHE A 32 20.47 -11.38 0.92
C PHE A 32 19.28 -11.36 -0.05
N LYS A 33 18.92 -12.54 -0.57
CA LYS A 33 17.82 -12.69 -1.53
C LYS A 33 16.48 -12.55 -0.82
N GLN A 34 15.58 -11.76 -1.40
CA GLN A 34 14.24 -11.50 -0.89
C GLN A 34 13.24 -11.39 -2.05
N PRO A 35 11.96 -11.74 -1.84
CA PRO A 35 10.95 -11.66 -2.90
C PRO A 35 10.74 -10.23 -3.43
N PRO A 36 10.55 -10.03 -4.75
CA PRO A 36 10.43 -8.69 -5.36
C PRO A 36 9.02 -8.06 -5.23
N LEU A 37 8.25 -8.42 -4.20
CA LEU A 37 6.87 -7.94 -4.01
C LEU A 37 6.80 -6.61 -3.25
N LEU A 38 7.81 -6.32 -2.44
CA LEU A 38 7.86 -5.18 -1.53
C LEU A 38 8.34 -3.91 -2.23
N ARG A 39 7.55 -2.85 -2.13
CA ARG A 39 7.92 -1.48 -2.54
C ARG A 39 8.06 -0.61 -1.31
N ILE A 40 9.25 -0.06 -1.10
CA ILE A 40 9.61 0.68 0.11
C ILE A 40 9.29 2.17 -0.08
N ILE A 41 8.58 2.73 0.89
CA ILE A 41 8.35 4.16 1.09
C ILE A 41 9.13 4.56 2.34
N ARG A 42 10.08 5.48 2.15
CA ARG A 42 10.92 5.98 3.23
C ARG A 42 10.19 7.08 4.02
N ILE A 43 10.19 6.95 5.34
CA ILE A 43 9.67 7.95 6.27
C ILE A 43 10.76 8.31 7.30
N PRO A 44 10.78 9.54 7.84
CA PRO A 44 11.81 9.92 8.81
C PRO A 44 11.76 9.05 10.09
N CYS A 45 10.57 8.73 10.56
CA CYS A 45 10.35 7.91 11.77
C CYS A 45 9.04 7.13 11.65
N THR A 46 8.94 5.96 12.29
CA THR A 46 7.65 5.26 12.48
C THR A 46 6.65 6.08 13.27
N GLY A 47 7.09 7.04 14.09
CA GLY A 47 6.20 8.00 14.75
C GLY A 47 5.39 8.88 13.78
N ARG A 48 5.86 9.04 12.53
CA ARG A 48 5.16 9.73 11.43
C ARG A 48 4.03 8.88 10.83
N MET A 49 3.98 7.58 11.13
CA MET A 49 2.94 6.72 10.59
C MET A 49 1.58 7.10 11.15
N ASP A 50 0.73 7.58 10.24
CA ASP A 50 -0.70 7.71 10.46
C ASP A 50 -1.37 6.36 10.13
N PRO A 51 -2.23 5.82 11.01
CA PRO A 51 -3.12 4.69 10.72
C PRO A 51 -3.78 4.74 9.33
N LEU A 52 -4.19 5.92 8.88
CA LEU A 52 -4.86 6.10 7.59
C LEU A 52 -3.96 5.75 6.41
N PHE A 53 -2.63 5.82 6.54
CA PHE A 53 -1.73 5.38 5.45
C PHE A 53 -1.83 3.89 5.18
N VAL A 54 -2.00 3.07 6.23
CA VAL A 54 -2.17 1.62 6.10
C VAL A 54 -3.50 1.31 5.41
N VAL A 55 -4.59 1.90 5.91
CA VAL A 55 -5.93 1.70 5.36
C VAL A 55 -6.01 2.16 3.92
N LYS A 56 -5.47 3.34 3.61
CA LYS A 56 -5.43 3.88 2.24
C LYS A 56 -4.61 3.01 1.30
N ALA A 57 -3.46 2.49 1.73
CA ALA A 57 -2.65 1.60 0.90
C ALA A 57 -3.43 0.31 0.55
N LEU A 58 -4.10 -0.30 1.53
CA LEU A 58 -4.97 -1.45 1.30
C LEU A 58 -6.15 -1.08 0.38
N ALA A 59 -6.75 0.11 0.55
CA ALA A 59 -7.90 0.55 -0.25
C ALA A 59 -7.54 0.81 -1.71
N GLN A 60 -6.30 1.23 -1.96
CA GLN A 60 -5.75 1.40 -3.30
C GLN A 60 -5.31 0.06 -3.95
N GLY A 61 -5.58 -1.07 -3.29
CA GLY A 61 -5.33 -2.41 -3.82
C GLY A 61 -3.91 -2.93 -3.58
N ALA A 62 -3.25 -2.49 -2.50
CA ALA A 62 -2.10 -3.22 -1.97
C ALA A 62 -2.57 -4.54 -1.33
N ASP A 63 -1.82 -5.62 -1.56
CA ASP A 63 -2.14 -6.96 -1.05
C ASP A 63 -1.66 -7.17 0.39
N GLY A 64 -0.62 -6.43 0.76
CA GLY A 64 -0.16 -6.32 2.14
C GLY A 64 0.55 -4.99 2.43
N VAL A 65 0.57 -4.62 3.71
CA VAL A 65 1.28 -3.44 4.20
C VAL A 65 2.23 -3.84 5.32
N LEU A 66 3.51 -3.52 5.14
CA LEU A 66 4.57 -3.72 6.12
C LEU A 66 4.99 -2.37 6.70
N VAL A 67 5.16 -2.28 8.02
CA VAL A 67 5.73 -1.10 8.68
C VAL A 67 6.92 -1.52 9.52
N SER A 68 8.06 -0.86 9.37
CA SER A 68 9.26 -1.22 10.12
C SER A 68 9.94 0.00 10.71
N GLY A 69 10.35 -0.11 11.97
CA GLY A 69 11.06 0.93 12.69
C GLY A 69 12.24 0.46 13.53
N CYS A 70 12.84 1.40 14.26
CA CYS A 70 13.86 1.10 15.25
C CYS A 70 13.30 0.28 16.41
N HIS A 71 14.15 -0.53 17.05
CA HIS A 71 13.82 -1.24 18.27
C HIS A 71 13.29 -0.31 19.37
N PRO A 72 12.37 -0.79 20.23
CA PRO A 72 11.98 -0.05 21.41
C PRO A 72 13.21 0.41 22.20
N LYS A 73 13.26 1.69 22.59
CA LYS A 73 14.40 2.40 23.21
C LYS A 73 15.51 2.89 22.26
N ASP A 74 15.59 2.39 21.03
CA ASP A 74 16.60 2.79 20.04
C ASP A 74 16.05 3.78 19.00
N CYS A 75 14.94 4.46 19.31
CA CYS A 75 14.37 5.43 18.39
C CYS A 75 15.29 6.64 18.29
N HIS A 76 15.68 7.02 17.07
CA HIS A 76 16.45 8.24 16.83
C HIS A 76 15.77 9.50 17.40
N TYR A 77 14.43 9.53 17.42
CA TYR A 77 13.63 10.60 18.00
C TYR A 77 13.10 10.26 19.41
N ALA A 78 13.87 9.45 20.16
CA ALA A 78 13.62 8.95 21.52
C ALA A 78 12.37 8.06 21.70
N VAL A 79 11.19 8.57 21.39
CA VAL A 79 9.90 7.95 21.78
C VAL A 79 8.94 7.67 20.62
N GLY A 80 9.28 8.07 19.40
CA GLY A 80 8.37 7.99 18.23
C GLY A 80 7.82 6.59 17.95
N ASN A 81 8.65 5.55 18.09
CA ASN A 81 8.24 4.17 17.88
C ASN A 81 7.25 3.64 18.94
N PHE A 82 7.29 4.13 20.18
CA PHE A 82 6.32 3.75 21.21
C PHE A 82 4.91 4.25 20.90
N TYR A 83 4.79 5.47 20.38
CA TYR A 83 3.50 5.99 19.89
C TYR A 83 3.01 5.18 18.69
N ALA A 84 3.92 4.87 17.75
CA ALA A 84 3.60 4.06 16.58
C ALA A 84 3.09 2.66 16.98
N ARG A 85 3.76 1.98 17.92
CA ARG A 85 3.36 0.63 18.38
C ARG A 85 1.89 0.59 18.81
N ARG A 86 1.44 1.55 19.62
CA ARG A 86 0.04 1.62 20.07
C ARG A 86 -0.92 1.82 18.89
N ARG A 87 -0.62 2.76 17.99
CA ARG A 87 -1.46 3.07 16.83
C ARG A 87 -1.55 1.91 15.84
N LEU A 88 -0.40 1.31 15.51
CA LEU A 88 -0.31 0.20 14.56
C LEU A 88 -0.99 -1.06 15.10
N GLU A 89 -0.90 -1.34 16.40
CA GLU A 89 -1.62 -2.44 17.02
C GLU A 89 -3.15 -2.26 16.92
N LEU A 90 -3.65 -1.04 17.11
CA LEU A 90 -5.08 -0.74 16.92
C LEU A 90 -5.50 -0.94 15.46
N VAL A 91 -4.69 -0.52 14.50
CA VAL A 91 -4.95 -0.77 13.06
C VAL A 91 -5.09 -2.25 12.77
N LYS A 92 -4.15 -3.07 13.27
CA LYS A 92 -4.18 -4.52 13.06
C LYS A 92 -5.47 -5.16 13.57
N ARG A 93 -5.93 -4.72 14.75
CA ARG A 93 -7.19 -5.19 15.36
C ARG A 93 -8.43 -4.63 14.68
N PHE A 94 -8.30 -3.50 13.98
CA PHE A 94 -9.40 -2.87 13.27
C PHE A 94 -9.69 -3.52 11.90
N LEU A 95 -8.68 -4.10 11.23
CA LEU A 95 -8.83 -4.71 9.90
C LEU A 95 -9.98 -5.73 9.76
N PRO A 96 -10.22 -6.64 10.73
CA PRO A 96 -11.34 -7.58 10.65
C PRO A 96 -12.71 -6.88 10.56
N PHE A 97 -12.88 -5.72 11.22
CA PHE A 97 -14.15 -4.98 11.22
C PHE A 97 -14.48 -4.35 9.86
N VAL A 98 -13.47 -4.18 8.99
CA VAL A 98 -13.64 -3.69 7.61
C VAL A 98 -13.57 -4.82 6.58
N GLY A 99 -13.67 -6.08 7.03
CA GLY A 99 -13.69 -7.27 6.16
C GLY A 99 -12.33 -7.68 5.60
N LEU A 100 -11.22 -7.23 6.20
CA LEU A 100 -9.87 -7.57 5.77
C LEU A 100 -9.18 -8.51 6.75
N ASP A 101 -8.47 -9.52 6.22
CA ASP A 101 -7.64 -10.41 7.04
C ASP A 101 -6.54 -9.59 7.75
N PRO A 102 -6.44 -9.64 9.09
CA PRO A 102 -5.45 -8.87 9.85
C PRO A 102 -4.00 -9.25 9.51
N ARG A 103 -3.76 -10.43 8.91
CA ARG A 103 -2.47 -10.87 8.40
C ARG A 103 -2.00 -10.06 7.19
N ARG A 104 -2.87 -9.29 6.52
CA ARG A 104 -2.48 -8.35 5.45
C ARG A 104 -1.70 -7.14 5.96
N PHE A 105 -1.64 -6.93 7.27
CA PHE A 105 -0.85 -5.86 7.87
C PHE A 105 0.10 -6.41 8.93
N HIS A 106 1.36 -6.03 8.81
CA HIS A 106 2.40 -6.40 9.76
C HIS A 106 3.25 -5.18 10.12
N TYR A 107 3.65 -5.10 11.40
CA TYR A 107 4.65 -4.15 11.83
C TYR A 107 5.76 -4.86 12.59
N THR A 108 7.01 -4.42 12.37
CA THR A 108 8.20 -5.03 12.95
C THR A 108 9.20 -3.96 13.42
N TRP A 109 10.24 -4.41 14.09
CA TRP A 109 11.35 -3.57 14.56
C TRP A 109 12.67 -4.20 14.08
N VAL A 110 13.41 -3.45 13.26
CA VAL A 110 14.65 -3.89 12.63
C VAL A 110 15.66 -2.75 12.69
N SER A 111 16.83 -3.03 13.26
CA SER A 111 17.97 -2.11 13.34
C SER A 111 18.68 -1.95 12.00
N ALA A 112 19.58 -0.97 11.89
CA ALA A 112 20.36 -0.76 10.68
C ALA A 112 21.34 -1.91 10.35
N SER A 113 21.83 -2.62 11.36
CA SER A 113 22.77 -3.74 11.21
C SER A 113 22.10 -5.10 11.03
N GLU A 114 20.77 -5.16 11.17
CA GLU A 114 19.98 -6.39 11.15
C GLU A 114 19.53 -6.79 9.73
N GLY A 115 20.45 -6.79 8.74
CA GLY A 115 20.12 -7.12 7.35
C GLY A 115 19.54 -8.54 7.16
N GLN A 116 20.04 -9.53 7.92
CA GLN A 116 19.52 -10.90 7.84
C GLN A 116 18.08 -10.99 8.39
N ARG A 117 17.81 -10.32 9.51
CA ARG A 117 16.47 -10.22 10.08
C ARG A 117 15.51 -9.51 9.13
N TRP A 118 15.97 -8.44 8.46
CA TRP A 118 15.19 -7.77 7.43
C TRP A 118 14.76 -8.76 6.34
N GLN A 119 15.70 -9.55 5.80
CA GLN A 119 15.40 -10.55 4.78
C GLN A 119 14.40 -11.61 5.27
N GLN A 120 14.53 -12.07 6.52
CA GLN A 120 13.58 -13.01 7.12
C GLN A 120 12.17 -12.42 7.17
N VAL A 121 12.02 -11.22 7.75
CA VAL A 121 10.72 -10.54 7.83
C VAL A 121 10.07 -10.37 6.46
N VAL A 122 10.83 -9.90 5.47
CA VAL A 122 10.28 -9.69 4.11
C VAL A 122 9.85 -11.01 3.48
N SER A 123 10.63 -12.08 3.68
CA SER A 123 10.33 -13.40 3.12
C SER A 123 9.10 -14.02 3.78
N GLU A 124 9.03 -13.99 5.11
CA GLU A 124 7.90 -14.49 5.89
C GLU A 124 6.62 -13.73 5.54
N PHE A 125 6.68 -12.40 5.52
CA PHE A 125 5.51 -11.61 5.20
C PHE A 125 5.06 -11.81 3.75
N SER A 126 6.01 -11.93 2.81
CA SER A 126 5.69 -12.25 1.42
C SER A 126 4.99 -13.59 1.27
N ALA A 127 5.42 -14.62 1.99
CA ALA A 127 4.79 -15.94 1.99
C ALA A 127 3.34 -15.85 2.51
N VAL A 128 3.11 -15.10 3.59
CA VAL A 128 1.75 -14.85 4.11
C VAL A 128 0.86 -14.17 3.08
N ILE A 129 1.36 -13.14 2.38
CA ILE A 129 0.55 -12.46 1.35
C ILE A 129 0.30 -13.35 0.13
N GLN A 130 1.25 -14.21 -0.24
CA GLN A 130 1.07 -15.19 -1.31
C GLN A 130 0.01 -16.24 -0.94
N GLU A 131 -0.02 -16.71 0.31
CA GLU A 131 -1.05 -17.62 0.83
C GLU A 131 -2.45 -16.98 0.80
N LEU A 132 -2.55 -15.71 1.21
CA LEU A 132 -3.81 -14.95 1.21
C LEU A 132 -4.32 -14.60 -0.19
N GLY A 133 -3.41 -14.52 -1.16
CA GLY A 133 -3.72 -14.07 -2.51
C GLY A 133 -4.11 -12.58 -2.60
N PRO A 134 -4.68 -12.17 -3.74
CA PRO A 134 -5.02 -10.78 -4.01
C PRO A 134 -5.96 -10.18 -2.97
N ASN A 135 -5.81 -8.88 -2.70
CA ASN A 135 -6.69 -8.16 -1.79
C ASN A 135 -8.15 -8.17 -2.31
N PRO A 136 -9.13 -8.62 -1.51
CA PRO A 136 -10.55 -8.57 -1.88
C PRO A 136 -11.09 -7.13 -1.97
N GLY A 137 -10.35 -6.11 -1.54
CA GLY A 137 -10.82 -4.73 -1.48
C GLY A 137 -11.72 -4.48 -0.28
N PHE A 138 -12.13 -3.22 -0.10
CA PHE A 138 -13.08 -2.85 0.94
C PHE A 138 -14.49 -3.03 0.39
N GLY A 139 -15.26 -3.97 0.96
CA GLY A 139 -16.69 -4.13 0.70
C GLY A 139 -17.06 -4.30 -0.78
N GLN A 140 -16.73 -5.45 -1.37
CA GLN A 140 -17.32 -5.84 -2.67
C GLN A 140 -18.80 -6.26 -2.57
N ASP A 141 -19.40 -6.24 -1.38
CA ASP A 141 -20.83 -6.49 -1.19
C ASP A 141 -21.67 -5.20 -1.07
N ALA A 142 -21.11 -4.00 -1.27
CA ALA A 142 -21.83 -2.74 -0.96
C ALA A 142 -21.92 -1.68 -2.08
N VAL A 143 -21.18 -1.76 -3.20
CA VAL A 143 -21.15 -0.63 -4.17
C VAL A 143 -21.13 -1.04 -5.65
N THR A 144 -21.29 -2.31 -6.01
CA THR A 144 -21.28 -2.75 -7.43
C THR A 144 -22.63 -3.21 -7.97
N GLU A 145 -23.72 -2.61 -7.49
CA GLU A 145 -24.96 -2.51 -8.27
C GLU A 145 -25.33 -1.02 -8.35
N ASN A 146 -25.28 -0.45 -9.55
CA ASN A 146 -25.63 0.94 -9.90
C ASN A 146 -24.52 2.02 -9.86
N ALA A 147 -23.38 1.76 -10.50
CA ALA A 147 -22.69 2.84 -11.20
C ALA A 147 -23.39 3.05 -12.57
N PRO A 148 -24.00 4.20 -12.87
CA PRO A 148 -24.61 4.43 -14.17
C PRO A 148 -23.52 4.44 -15.24
N GLN A 149 -23.71 3.62 -16.27
CA GLN A 149 -22.83 3.56 -17.43
C GLN A 149 -22.76 4.95 -18.08
N ALA A 150 -21.54 5.47 -18.24
CA ALA A 150 -21.30 6.68 -19.02
C ALA A 150 -21.75 6.41 -20.46
N VAL A 151 -22.90 6.97 -20.83
CA VAL A 151 -23.40 6.89 -22.20
C VAL A 151 -22.46 7.72 -23.07
N SER A 152 -21.78 7.06 -23.99
CA SER A 152 -20.94 7.70 -25.00
C SER A 152 -21.86 8.39 -26.01
N SER A 153 -22.01 9.71 -25.92
CA SER A 153 -22.66 10.49 -26.96
C SER A 153 -21.75 10.57 -28.18
N GLN A 154 -22.01 9.71 -29.17
CA GLN A 154 -21.58 9.95 -30.53
C GLN A 154 -22.35 11.15 -31.08
N GLY A 155 -21.62 12.14 -31.59
CA GLY A 155 -22.17 13.29 -32.30
C GLY A 155 -21.15 13.78 -33.31
N GLY A 156 -21.22 13.25 -34.53
CA GLY A 156 -20.36 13.66 -35.64
C GLY A 156 -20.72 15.07 -36.10
N ALA A 157 -19.70 15.92 -36.27
CA ALA A 157 -19.82 17.18 -37.00
C ALA A 157 -19.44 16.91 -38.46
N GLY A 158 -20.47 16.73 -39.29
CA GLY A 158 -20.38 16.80 -40.74
C GLY A 158 -20.65 18.22 -41.21
N ASP A 159 -19.88 18.63 -42.21
CA ASP A 159 -20.00 19.87 -42.99
C ASP A 159 -21.44 20.25 -43.35
N THR A 160 -21.73 21.56 -43.34
CA THR A 160 -22.38 22.24 -44.48
C THR A 160 -22.34 23.76 -44.29
N GLU A 161 -21.58 24.41 -45.16
CA GLU A 161 -21.72 25.81 -45.51
C GLU A 161 -23.17 26.16 -45.86
N ARG A 162 -23.69 27.29 -45.35
CA ARG A 162 -24.56 28.16 -46.14
C ARG A 162 -24.70 29.58 -45.57
N CYS A 163 -24.08 30.49 -46.32
CA CYS A 163 -24.38 31.89 -46.53
C CYS A 163 -25.78 32.37 -46.11
N ILE A 164 -25.84 33.38 -45.23
CA ILE A 164 -26.81 34.49 -45.36
C ILE A 164 -26.09 35.79 -44.92
N SER A 165 -25.98 36.73 -45.86
CA SER A 165 -25.39 38.06 -45.69
C SER A 165 -26.29 39.02 -44.91
N PRO A 166 -25.74 40.09 -44.30
CA PRO A 166 -26.56 41.12 -43.67
C PRO A 166 -27.12 42.07 -44.75
N ARG A 167 -28.46 42.18 -44.82
CA ARG A 167 -29.11 43.31 -45.48
C ARG A 167 -29.21 44.46 -44.49
N SER A 168 -28.67 45.59 -44.91
CA SER A 168 -28.83 46.93 -44.38
C SER A 168 -30.30 47.34 -44.18
N LEU A 169 -30.59 47.96 -43.03
CA LEU A 169 -31.39 49.18 -42.87
C LEU A 169 -30.92 49.89 -41.60
#